data_AF-A0A7C1ZJ15-F1
#
_entry.id   AF-A0A7C1ZJ15-F1
#
_cell.length_a   1.000
_cell.length_b   1.000
_cell.length_c   1.000
_cell.angle_alpha   90.00
_cell.angle_beta   90.00
_cell.angle_gamma   90.00
#
_symmetry.space_group_name_H-M   'P 1'
#
loop_
_entity.id
_entity.type
_entity.pdbx_description
1 polymer ?
#
loop_
_entity_poly.entity_id
_entity_poly.type
_entity_poly.pdbx_seq_one_letter_code
_entity_poly.pdbx_strand_id
1 'polypeptide(L)'
;MAKKKFTTIEKTFLMIKPDGVKRGLVGKIFGRVEDAGLKLISSRMMLPSDKQAKGNYPGTDEWMRGIGTKSFASYDNNKERFVEAHGTDDLLEVGRKVYDFSFRMAVITRSVPIQQLLYI
;
A
#
# COMPACT_ATOMS: atom_id res chain seq x y z
N MET A 1 -13.37 -9.39 31.75
CA MET A 1 -13.17 -9.06 30.32
C MET A 1 -13.19 -10.36 29.52
N ALA A 2 -14.10 -10.51 28.56
CA ALA A 2 -14.21 -11.74 27.77
C ALA A 2 -13.05 -11.82 26.76
N LYS A 3 -12.27 -12.89 26.79
CA LYS A 3 -11.25 -13.17 25.76
C LYS A 3 -11.97 -13.48 24.45
N LYS A 4 -11.75 -12.66 23.41
CA LYS A 4 -12.26 -12.90 22.06
C LYS A 4 -11.65 -14.21 21.54
N LYS A 5 -12.47 -15.25 21.39
CA LYS A 5 -12.06 -16.55 20.89
C LYS A 5 -12.01 -16.48 19.37
N PHE A 6 -10.83 -16.35 18.78
CA PHE A 6 -10.66 -16.44 17.34
C PHE A 6 -10.80 -17.91 16.94
N THR A 7 -11.91 -18.27 16.32
CA THR A 7 -12.23 -19.66 15.95
C THR A 7 -11.92 -19.99 14.49
N THR A 8 -11.50 -19.02 13.69
CA THR A 8 -11.28 -19.19 12.25
C THR A 8 -9.88 -18.72 11.89
N ILE A 9 -9.16 -19.54 11.12
CA ILE A 9 -7.87 -19.18 10.53
C ILE A 9 -8.12 -18.11 9.47
N GLU A 10 -7.59 -16.91 9.69
CA GLU A 10 -7.70 -15.78 8.76
C GLU A 10 -6.60 -15.87 7.70
N LYS A 11 -6.81 -15.21 6.55
CA LYS A 11 -5.81 -15.08 5.49
C LYS A 11 -5.58 -13.62 5.21
N THR A 12 -4.32 -13.24 5.03
CA THR A 12 -3.95 -11.87 4.67
C THR A 12 -2.97 -11.83 3.51
N PHE A 13 -3.17 -10.85 2.64
CA PHE A 13 -2.30 -10.57 1.51
C PHE A 13 -1.25 -9.53 1.90
N LEU A 14 0.02 -9.82 1.59
CA LEU A 14 1.13 -8.89 1.76
C LEU A 14 1.84 -8.69 0.42
N MET A 15 2.22 -7.44 0.14
CA MET A 15 2.99 -7.10 -1.06
C MET A 15 4.23 -6.31 -0.66
N ILE A 16 5.40 -6.81 -1.07
CA ILE A 16 6.65 -6.06 -1.04
C ILE A 16 6.74 -5.31 -2.36
N LYS A 17 6.74 -3.97 -2.27
CA LYS A 17 6.85 -3.05 -3.41
C LYS A 17 8.23 -3.17 -4.10
N PRO A 18 8.38 -2.66 -5.33
CA PRO A 18 9.61 -2.83 -6.10
C PRO A 18 10.86 -2.25 -5.41
N ASP A 19 10.72 -1.17 -4.65
CA ASP A 19 11.81 -0.59 -3.85
C ASP A 19 12.33 -1.55 -2.77
N GLY A 20 11.44 -2.28 -2.09
CA GLY A 20 11.81 -3.29 -1.10
C GLY A 20 12.51 -4.49 -1.73
N VAL A 21 12.06 -4.90 -2.92
CA VAL A 21 12.71 -5.97 -3.70
C VAL A 21 14.08 -5.53 -4.18
N LYS A 22 14.21 -4.33 -4.77
CA LYS A 22 15.47 -3.76 -5.25
C LYS A 22 16.52 -3.64 -4.14
N ARG A 23 16.08 -3.36 -2.91
CA ARG A 23 16.94 -3.25 -1.72
C ARG A 23 17.28 -4.60 -1.07
N GLY A 24 16.83 -5.73 -1.65
CA GLY A 24 17.09 -7.06 -1.10
C GLY A 24 16.40 -7.32 0.25
N LEU A 25 15.26 -6.68 0.53
CA LEU A 25 14.58 -6.78 1.83
C LEU A 25 13.63 -7.98 1.94
N VAL A 26 13.46 -8.77 0.88
CA VAL A 26 12.48 -9.88 0.83
C VAL A 26 12.67 -10.86 1.98
N GLY A 27 13.87 -11.43 2.15
CA GLY A 27 14.15 -12.39 3.22
C GLY A 27 13.99 -11.81 4.63
N LYS A 28 14.38 -10.54 4.82
CA LYS A 28 14.20 -9.84 6.12
C LYS A 28 12.73 -9.65 6.47
N ILE A 29 11.88 -9.39 5.47
CA ILE A 29 10.44 -9.23 5.67
C ILE A 29 9.80 -10.59 5.96
N PHE A 30 10.18 -11.66 5.25
CA PHE A 30 9.69 -13.01 5.52
C PHE A 30 10.00 -13.43 6.96
N GLY A 31 11.26 -13.30 7.37
CA GLY A 31 11.67 -13.65 8.73
C GLY A 31 10.84 -12.94 9.80
N ARG A 32 10.59 -11.64 9.65
CA ARG A 32 9.73 -10.89 10.59
C ARG A 32 8.29 -11.40 10.68
N VAL A 33 7.72 -11.82 9.55
CA VAL A 33 6.33 -12.31 9.50
C VAL A 33 6.26 -13.72 10.10
N GLU A 34 7.25 -14.57 9.83
CA GLU A 34 7.35 -15.92 10.37
C GLU A 34 7.67 -15.92 11.87
N ASP A 35 8.55 -15.02 12.34
CA ASP A 35 8.86 -14.81 13.76
C ASP A 35 7.63 -14.37 14.57
N ALA A 36 6.68 -13.70 13.92
CA ALA A 36 5.40 -13.35 14.52
C ALA A 36 4.41 -14.54 14.63
N GLY A 37 4.78 -15.71 14.10
CA GLY A 37 3.99 -16.94 14.12
C GLY A 37 3.03 -17.09 12.93
N LEU A 38 3.09 -16.21 11.93
CA LEU A 38 2.27 -16.31 10.72
C LEU A 38 2.90 -17.27 9.72
N LYS A 39 2.08 -18.08 9.04
CA LYS A 39 2.56 -19.11 8.12
C LYS A 39 2.37 -18.68 6.67
N LEU A 40 3.47 -18.67 5.91
CA LEU A 40 3.44 -18.40 4.46
C LEU A 40 2.70 -19.55 3.74
N ILE A 41 1.66 -19.21 2.97
CA ILE A 41 0.90 -20.21 2.20
C ILE A 41 1.10 -20.09 0.69
N SER A 42 1.50 -18.92 0.20
CA SER A 42 1.82 -18.71 -1.22
C SER A 42 2.73 -17.49 -1.40
N SER A 43 3.65 -17.56 -2.37
CA SER A 43 4.52 -16.45 -2.73
C SER A 43 4.75 -16.40 -4.25
N ARG A 44 4.79 -15.19 -4.82
CA ARG A 44 5.09 -14.98 -6.25
C ARG A 44 5.82 -13.65 -6.48
N MET A 45 6.92 -13.69 -7.24
CA MET A 45 7.48 -12.49 -7.88
C MET A 45 6.79 -12.25 -9.22
N MET A 46 6.40 -11.00 -9.49
CA MET A 46 5.81 -10.66 -10.79
C MET A 46 5.95 -9.17 -11.12
N LEU A 47 5.85 -8.86 -12.40
CA LEU A 47 5.64 -7.50 -12.90
C LEU A 47 4.13 -7.30 -13.12
N PRO A 48 3.45 -6.43 -12.35
CA PRO A 48 2.02 -6.23 -12.49
C PRO A 48 1.71 -5.39 -13.73
N SER A 49 0.65 -5.76 -14.45
CA SER A 49 0.03 -4.87 -15.44
C SER A 49 -0.61 -3.65 -14.77
N ASP A 50 -0.80 -2.57 -15.52
CA ASP A 50 -1.49 -1.36 -15.03
C ASP A 50 -2.88 -1.67 -14.45
N LYS A 51 -3.62 -2.59 -15.08
CA LYS A 51 -4.94 -3.04 -14.60
C LYS A 51 -4.83 -3.73 -13.24
N GLN A 52 -3.85 -4.62 -13.07
CA GLN A 52 -3.62 -5.30 -11.79
C GLN A 52 -3.18 -4.34 -10.69
N ALA A 53 -2.29 -3.39 -11.01
CA ALA A 53 -1.81 -2.40 -10.04
C ALA A 53 -2.94 -1.49 -9.57
N LYS A 54 -3.78 -1.00 -10.48
CA LYS A 54 -4.94 -0.15 -10.16
C LYS A 54 -6.00 -0.91 -9.34
N GLY A 55 -6.23 -2.19 -9.66
CA GLY A 55 -7.20 -3.04 -8.97
C GLY A 55 -6.87 -3.39 -7.52
N ASN A 56 -5.65 -3.10 -7.04
CA ASN A 56 -5.30 -3.29 -5.62
C ASN A 56 -5.95 -2.29 -4.67
N TYR A 57 -6.61 -1.25 -5.20
CA TYR A 57 -7.22 -0.18 -4.43
C TYR A 57 -8.67 0.04 -4.89
N PRO A 58 -9.57 0.52 -4.02
CA PRO A 58 -10.97 0.76 -4.39
C PRO A 58 -11.15 1.73 -5.56
N GLY A 59 -10.30 2.76 -5.66
CA GLY A 59 -10.35 3.73 -6.75
C GLY A 59 -11.62 4.59 -6.79
N THR A 60 -12.41 4.64 -5.72
CA THR A 60 -13.60 5.49 -5.62
C THR A 60 -13.23 6.92 -5.22
N ASP A 61 -14.03 7.90 -5.63
CA ASP A 61 -13.83 9.31 -5.25
C ASP A 61 -13.87 9.50 -3.72
N GLU A 62 -14.72 8.74 -3.01
CA GLU A 62 -14.76 8.74 -1.54
C GLU A 62 -13.42 8.31 -0.94
N TRP A 63 -12.85 7.20 -1.43
CA TRP A 63 -11.56 6.70 -0.96
C TRP A 63 -10.42 7.67 -1.29
N MET A 64 -10.44 8.27 -2.48
CA MET A 64 -9.49 9.30 -2.90
C MET A 64 -9.57 10.53 -2.01
N ARG A 65 -10.78 11.03 -1.72
CA ARG A 65 -10.98 12.13 -0.77
C ARG A 65 -10.43 11.79 0.61
N GLY A 66 -10.61 10.55 1.07
CA GLY A 66 -10.02 10.06 2.32
C GLY A 66 -8.48 10.10 2.33
N ILE A 67 -7.83 9.81 1.19
CA ILE A 67 -6.38 9.98 1.05
C ILE A 67 -5.99 11.46 1.11
N GLY A 68 -6.72 12.33 0.42
CA GLY A 68 -6.52 13.77 0.47
C GLY A 68 -6.59 14.30 1.90
N THR A 69 -7.62 13.91 2.66
CA THR A 69 -7.79 14.28 4.07
C THR A 69 -6.61 13.82 4.92
N LYS A 70 -6.13 12.58 4.75
CA LYS A 70 -4.93 12.07 5.46
C LYS A 70 -3.66 12.83 5.07
N SER A 71 -3.54 13.17 3.79
CA SER A 71 -2.43 13.97 3.29
C SER A 71 -2.44 15.33 3.96
N PHE A 72 -3.59 16.01 4.00
CA PHE A 72 -3.76 17.29 4.68
C PHE A 72 -3.44 17.23 6.18
N ALA A 73 -3.89 16.18 6.87
CA ALA A 73 -3.56 15.97 8.27
C ALA A 73 -2.04 15.80 8.52
N SER A 74 -1.29 15.32 7.52
CA SER A 74 0.18 15.20 7.62
C SER A 74 0.91 16.54 7.56
N TYR A 75 0.20 17.63 7.24
CA TYR A 75 0.69 19.02 7.30
C TYR A 75 0.18 19.76 8.54
N ASP A 76 -0.17 19.04 9.62
CA ASP A 76 -0.71 19.60 10.86
C ASP A 76 -2.00 20.42 10.63
N ASN A 77 -2.76 20.06 9.58
CA ASN A 77 -3.93 20.81 9.10
C ASN A 77 -3.61 22.26 8.69
N ASN A 78 -2.37 22.55 8.31
CA ASN A 78 -1.96 23.85 7.81
C ASN A 78 -2.29 23.97 6.31
N LYS A 79 -3.30 24.79 6.00
CA LYS A 79 -3.77 25.00 4.62
C LYS A 79 -2.72 25.66 3.73
N GLU A 80 -1.99 26.64 4.23
CA GLU A 80 -0.98 27.37 3.44
C GLU A 80 0.14 26.42 2.99
N ARG A 81 0.71 25.65 3.93
CA ARG A 81 1.74 24.65 3.63
C ARG A 81 1.23 23.54 2.71
N PHE A 82 -0.02 23.13 2.88
CA PHE A 82 -0.63 22.11 2.03
C PHE A 82 -0.79 22.60 0.59
N VAL A 83 -1.31 23.83 0.42
CA VAL A 83 -1.47 24.45 -0.91
C VAL A 83 -0.11 24.74 -1.53
N GLU A 84 0.88 25.20 -0.77
CA GLU A 84 2.26 25.37 -1.25
C GLU A 84 2.83 24.07 -1.82
N ALA A 85 2.61 22.95 -1.13
CA ALA A 85 3.14 21.65 -1.53
C ALA A 85 2.37 21.00 -2.71
N HIS A 86 1.06 21.22 -2.81
CA HIS A 86 0.20 20.51 -3.75
C HIS A 86 -0.38 21.36 -4.88
N GLY A 87 -0.27 22.69 -4.78
CA GLY A 87 -0.84 23.69 -5.69
C GLY A 87 -2.36 23.86 -5.59
N THR A 88 -3.02 23.17 -4.65
CA THR A 88 -4.48 23.13 -4.50
C THR A 88 -4.85 22.72 -3.07
N ASP A 89 -6.01 23.14 -2.59
CA ASP A 89 -6.65 22.64 -1.36
C ASP A 89 -7.75 21.61 -1.63
N ASP A 90 -8.00 21.26 -2.90
CA ASP A 90 -8.95 20.21 -3.26
C ASP A 90 -8.41 18.83 -2.85
N LEU A 91 -8.98 18.29 -1.77
CA LEU A 91 -8.62 16.99 -1.23
C LEU A 91 -8.87 15.85 -2.22
N LEU A 92 -9.87 15.95 -3.10
CA LEU A 92 -10.10 14.92 -4.11
C LEU A 92 -9.01 14.96 -5.18
N GLU A 93 -8.62 16.15 -5.62
CA GLU A 93 -7.51 16.32 -6.57
C GLU A 93 -6.19 15.80 -5.99
N VAL A 94 -5.87 16.16 -4.75
CA VAL A 94 -4.66 15.65 -4.08
C VAL A 94 -4.73 14.13 -3.89
N GLY A 95 -5.89 13.60 -3.48
CA GLY A 95 -6.13 12.17 -3.39
C GLY A 95 -5.89 11.42 -4.70
N ARG A 96 -6.34 11.98 -5.83
CA ARG A 96 -6.08 11.46 -7.18
C ARG A 96 -4.60 11.48 -7.53
N LYS A 97 -3.87 12.56 -7.21
CA LYS A 97 -2.41 12.65 -7.40
C LYS A 97 -1.67 11.57 -6.60
N VAL A 98 -2.03 11.36 -5.34
CA VAL A 98 -1.43 10.33 -4.48
C VAL A 98 -1.76 8.92 -4.96
N TYR A 99 -3.00 8.69 -5.40
CA TYR A 99 -3.40 7.42 -6.01
C TYR A 99 -2.59 7.13 -7.28
N ASP A 100 -2.45 8.14 -8.14
CA ASP A 100 -1.67 8.04 -9.37
C ASP A 100 -0.21 7.69 -9.09
N PHE A 101 0.41 8.42 -8.17
CA PHE A 101 1.76 8.14 -7.68
C PHE A 101 1.88 6.70 -7.14
N SER A 102 0.91 6.24 -6.35
CA SER A 102 0.94 4.91 -5.71
C SER A 102 0.94 3.77 -6.72
N PHE A 103 0.12 3.84 -7.76
CA PHE A 103 0.16 2.82 -8.81
C PHE A 103 1.43 2.94 -9.64
N ARG A 104 1.86 4.16 -9.96
CA ARG A 104 3.09 4.40 -10.74
C ARG A 104 4.30 3.78 -10.08
N MET A 105 4.44 3.91 -8.76
CA MET A 105 5.53 3.27 -8.03
C MET A 105 5.52 1.74 -8.11
N ALA A 106 4.36 1.13 -8.31
CA ALA A 106 4.23 -0.32 -8.48
C ALA A 106 4.49 -0.80 -9.93
N VAL A 107 4.37 0.08 -10.94
CA VAL A 107 4.46 -0.31 -12.38
C VAL A 107 5.59 0.35 -13.17
N ILE A 108 6.09 1.53 -12.77
CA ILE A 108 7.10 2.29 -13.54
C ILE A 108 8.47 1.63 -13.44
N THR A 109 8.75 0.93 -12.35
CA THR A 109 9.95 0.09 -12.23
C THR A 109 9.75 -1.22 -12.99
N ARG A 110 9.46 -1.16 -14.30
CA ARG A 110 9.23 -2.32 -15.19
C ARG A 110 10.40 -3.32 -15.25
N SER A 111 11.53 -3.01 -14.62
CA SER A 111 12.69 -3.88 -14.47
C SER A 111 12.81 -4.56 -13.11
N VAL A 112 11.96 -4.22 -12.12
CA VAL A 112 11.99 -4.79 -10.76
C VAL A 112 10.61 -5.33 -10.38
N PRO A 113 10.48 -6.63 -10.09
CA PRO A 113 9.20 -7.21 -9.73
C PRO A 113 8.73 -6.76 -8.34
N ILE A 114 7.43 -6.90 -8.08
CA ILE A 114 6.88 -6.98 -6.72
C ILE A 114 6.98 -8.40 -6.21
N GLN A 115 6.98 -8.58 -4.88
CA GLN A 115 6.80 -9.88 -4.25
C GLN A 115 5.44 -9.91 -3.54
N GLN A 116 4.53 -10.76 -4.02
CA GLN A 116 3.24 -11.02 -3.40
C GLN A 116 3.34 -12.22 -2.46
N LEU A 117 2.65 -12.15 -1.34
CA LEU A 117 2.61 -13.17 -0.30
C LEU A 117 1.20 -13.33 0.23
N LEU A 118 0.86 -14.55 0.60
CA LEU A 118 -0.37 -14.89 1.30
C LEU A 118 0.04 -15.61 2.59
N TYR A 119 -0.50 -15.16 3.71
CA TYR A 119 -0.24 -15.73 5.03
C TYR A 119 -1.53 -16.17 5.72
N ILE A 120 -1.41 -17.15 6.62
CA ILE A 120 -2.39 -17.49 7.66
C ILE A 120 -1.85 -17.24 9.06
#